data_AF-A0A7X7SYG1-F1
#
_entry.id   AF-A0A7X7SYG1-F1
#
_cell.length_a   1.000
_cell.length_b   1.000
_cell.length_c   1.000
_cell.angle_alpha   90.00
_cell.angle_beta   90.00
_cell.angle_gamma   90.00
#
_symmetry.space_group_name_H-M   'P 1'
#
loop_
_entity.id
_entity.type
_entity.pdbx_description
1 polymer ?
#
loop_
_entity_poly.entity_id
_entity_poly.type
_entity_poly.pdbx_seq_one_letter_code
_entity_poly.pdbx_strand_id
1 'polypeptide(L)'
;MMHFFPTPYPDEILYSVLARYSVRCGITSYQTIMESIFGKCSSRAVMEMPFNLNSLVSNLPVNCPYTADDLIYNHTLYPFFTAFLPKERAEEVKQLMMSEGGSKIYGKAGIIGSRIPLNQYLRFCPKCFEEEQKLYGEGYWHRL
;
A
#
# COMPACT_ATOMS: atom_id res chain seq x y z
N MET A 1 -10.11 8.74 -11.99
CA MET A 1 -11.11 7.87 -11.34
C MET A 1 -10.76 6.42 -11.66
N MET A 2 -10.81 5.55 -10.66
CA MET A 2 -10.42 4.15 -10.79
C MET A 2 -11.56 3.34 -11.43
N HIS A 3 -11.27 2.53 -12.45
CA HIS A 3 -12.31 1.77 -13.15
C HIS A 3 -12.70 0.47 -12.42
N PHE A 4 -11.72 -0.17 -11.79
CA PHE A 4 -11.91 -1.37 -10.97
C PHE A 4 -10.81 -1.41 -9.91
N PHE A 5 -11.03 -2.12 -8.82
CA PHE A 5 -10.00 -2.40 -7.81
C PHE A 5 -9.71 -3.92 -7.84
N PRO A 6 -8.46 -4.35 -8.09
CA PRO A 6 -8.13 -5.77 -8.03
C PRO A 6 -8.45 -6.32 -6.64
N THR A 7 -9.13 -7.46 -6.58
CA THR A 7 -9.32 -8.17 -5.31
C THR A 7 -7.94 -8.56 -4.77
N PRO A 8 -7.56 -8.11 -3.56
CA PRO A 8 -6.32 -8.53 -2.93
C PRO A 8 -6.30 -10.04 -2.72
N TYR A 9 -5.16 -10.67 -3.02
CA TYR A 9 -4.89 -12.07 -2.69
C TYR A 9 -4.59 -12.25 -1.19
N PRO A 10 -4.60 -13.50 -0.68
CA PRO A 10 -4.23 -13.76 0.70
C PRO A 10 -2.86 -13.20 1.05
N ASP A 11 -2.79 -12.41 2.12
CA ASP A 11 -1.59 -11.70 2.60
C ASP A 11 -0.91 -10.79 1.56
N GLU A 12 -1.65 -10.30 0.56
CA GLU A 12 -1.10 -9.37 -0.42
C GLU A 12 -0.94 -7.95 0.15
N ILE A 13 0.21 -7.35 -0.10
CA ILE A 13 0.48 -5.95 0.26
C ILE A 13 -0.20 -4.98 -0.71
N LEU A 14 -0.71 -3.85 -0.20
CA LEU A 14 -1.44 -2.85 -0.99
C LEU A 14 -0.62 -2.35 -2.19
N TYR A 15 0.70 -2.21 -2.04
CA TYR A 15 1.58 -1.85 -3.15
C TYR A 15 1.46 -2.84 -4.32
N SER A 16 1.39 -4.14 -4.06
CA SER A 16 1.19 -5.18 -5.06
C SER A 16 -0.16 -5.06 -5.76
N VAL A 17 -1.22 -4.83 -4.99
CA VAL A 17 -2.58 -4.63 -5.54
C VAL A 17 -2.61 -3.45 -6.52
N LEU A 18 -2.00 -2.33 -6.15
CA LEU A 18 -1.93 -1.14 -7.01
C LEU A 18 -1.01 -1.36 -8.22
N ALA A 19 0.07 -2.14 -8.08
CA ALA A 19 0.93 -2.50 -9.19
C ALA A 19 0.19 -3.40 -10.20
N ARG A 20 -0.59 -4.38 -9.74
CA ARG A 20 -1.43 -5.22 -10.60
C ARG A 20 -2.50 -4.40 -11.32
N TYR A 21 -3.10 -3.43 -10.64
CA TYR A 21 -4.01 -2.48 -11.28
C TYR A 21 -3.32 -1.72 -12.43
N SER A 22 -2.12 -1.18 -12.20
CA SER A 22 -1.32 -0.50 -13.23
C SER A 22 -1.07 -1.37 -14.46
N VAL A 23 -0.62 -2.62 -14.25
CA VAL A 23 -0.34 -3.59 -15.32
C VAL A 23 -1.60 -3.91 -16.12
N ARG A 24 -2.71 -4.21 -15.43
CA ARG A 24 -3.99 -4.57 -16.08
C ARG A 24 -4.61 -3.41 -16.84
N CYS A 25 -4.40 -2.16 -16.40
CA CYS A 25 -4.83 -0.97 -17.14
C CYS A 25 -3.89 -0.60 -18.30
N GLY A 26 -2.71 -1.21 -18.41
CA GLY A 26 -1.71 -0.85 -19.42
C GLY A 26 -1.15 0.57 -19.26
N ILE A 27 -1.25 1.16 -18.07
CA ILE A 27 -0.78 2.53 -17.80
C ILE A 27 0.72 2.47 -17.44
N THR A 28 1.55 3.03 -18.31
CA THR A 28 3.01 3.11 -18.10
C THR A 28 3.44 4.39 -17.37
N SER A 29 2.61 5.44 -17.40
CA SER A 29 2.90 6.71 -16.75
C SER A 29 2.59 6.66 -15.26
N TYR A 30 3.62 6.85 -14.44
CA TYR A 30 3.49 6.94 -12.97
C TYR A 30 2.53 8.05 -12.54
N GLN A 31 2.54 9.20 -13.21
CA GLN A 31 1.69 10.33 -12.85
C GLN A 31 0.22 9.99 -13.09
N THR A 32 -0.08 9.43 -14.27
CA THR A 32 -1.44 9.04 -14.66
C THR A 32 -2.00 7.96 -13.74
N ILE A 33 -1.18 6.98 -13.34
CA ILE A 33 -1.65 5.95 -12.41
C ILE A 33 -1.91 6.50 -11.00
N MET A 34 -1.04 7.38 -10.48
CA MET A 34 -1.26 8.01 -9.18
C MET A 34 -2.48 8.93 -9.18
N GLU A 35 -2.73 9.65 -10.27
CA GLU A 35 -3.94 10.45 -10.45
C GLU A 35 -5.19 9.58 -10.58
N SER A 36 -5.11 8.43 -11.25
CA SER A 36 -6.22 7.48 -11.34
C SER A 36 -6.60 6.91 -9.97
N ILE A 37 -5.59 6.52 -9.17
CA ILE A 37 -5.74 5.86 -7.86
C ILE A 37 -6.12 6.86 -6.76
N PHE A 38 -5.37 7.96 -6.63
CA PHE A 38 -5.49 8.91 -5.52
C PHE A 38 -6.11 10.25 -5.92
N GLY A 39 -6.55 10.43 -7.18
CA GLY A 39 -7.06 11.71 -7.67
C GLY A 39 -6.01 12.84 -7.71
N LYS A 40 -4.75 12.55 -7.35
CA LYS A 40 -3.68 13.54 -7.19
C LYS A 40 -2.29 12.91 -7.34
N CYS A 41 -1.46 13.52 -8.18
CA CYS A 41 -0.08 13.06 -8.46
C CYS A 41 0.90 13.20 -7.29
N SER A 42 0.58 13.96 -6.24
CA SER A 42 1.48 14.16 -5.08
C SER A 42 1.51 12.96 -4.14
N SER A 43 0.57 12.02 -4.28
CA SER A 43 0.52 10.80 -3.48
C SER A 43 1.58 9.81 -3.97
N ARG A 44 2.11 9.01 -3.05
CA ARG A 44 3.06 7.94 -3.39
C ARG A 44 2.55 6.62 -2.84
N ALA A 45 2.42 5.63 -3.71
CA ALA A 45 2.32 4.24 -3.31
C ALA A 45 3.70 3.76 -2.89
N VAL A 46 3.98 3.81 -1.58
CA VAL A 46 5.19 3.22 -0.99
C VAL A 46 4.84 1.90 -0.32
N MET A 47 5.82 1.00 -0.23
CA MET A 47 5.61 -0.34 0.32
C MET A 47 5.27 -0.29 1.81
N GLU A 48 6.00 0.52 2.58
CA GLU A 48 5.95 0.46 4.04
C GLU A 48 4.66 1.07 4.59
N MET A 49 4.48 2.36 4.32
CA MET A 49 3.35 3.13 4.83
C MET A 49 2.87 4.12 3.77
N PRO A 50 1.97 3.69 2.87
CA PRO A 50 1.32 4.59 1.92
C PRO A 50 0.49 5.63 2.67
N PHE A 51 0.27 6.77 2.03
CA PHE A 51 -0.53 7.86 2.58
C PHE A 51 -1.62 8.28 1.60
N ASN A 52 -2.52 9.15 2.06
CA ASN A 52 -3.70 9.60 1.34
C ASN A 52 -4.71 8.47 1.05
N LEU A 53 -4.84 7.53 1.99
CA LEU A 53 -5.72 6.36 1.83
C LEU A 53 -7.21 6.72 1.84
N ASN A 54 -7.62 7.83 2.46
CA ASN A 54 -9.00 8.30 2.37
C ASN A 54 -9.38 8.69 0.93
N SER A 55 -8.44 9.29 0.20
CA SER A 55 -8.65 9.63 -1.20
C SER A 55 -8.67 8.38 -2.08
N LEU A 56 -7.81 7.39 -1.80
CA LEU A 56 -7.88 6.08 -2.45
C LEU A 56 -9.28 5.46 -2.29
N VAL A 57 -9.77 5.37 -1.05
CA VAL A 57 -11.08 4.76 -0.75
C VAL A 57 -12.22 5.51 -1.41
N SER A 58 -12.13 6.85 -1.45
CA SER A 58 -13.12 7.69 -2.12
C SER A 58 -13.11 7.55 -3.65
N ASN A 59 -11.99 7.09 -4.23
CA ASN A 59 -11.86 6.80 -5.66
C ASN A 59 -12.16 5.34 -6.02
N LEU A 60 -12.41 4.46 -5.05
CA LEU A 60 -12.74 3.07 -5.31
C LEU A 60 -14.07 2.96 -6.07
N PRO A 61 -14.22 1.92 -6.91
CA PRO A 61 -15.50 1.62 -7.53
C PRO A 61 -16.62 1.45 -6.50
N VAL A 62 -17.83 1.82 -6.91
CA VAL A 62 -19.05 1.65 -6.09
C VAL A 62 -19.18 0.20 -5.64
N ASN A 63 -19.49 -0.01 -4.36
CA ASN A 63 -19.61 -1.32 -3.68
C ASN A 63 -18.28 -2.05 -3.39
N CYS A 64 -17.12 -1.38 -3.45
CA CYS A 64 -15.92 -1.96 -2.86
C CYS A 64 -16.06 -2.05 -1.32
N PRO A 65 -15.78 -3.21 -0.70
CA PRO A 65 -15.94 -3.40 0.75
C PRO A 65 -14.79 -2.81 1.58
N TYR A 66 -13.74 -2.30 0.93
CA TYR A 66 -12.50 -1.87 1.59
C TYR A 66 -12.64 -0.48 2.21
N THR A 67 -12.23 -0.38 3.47
CA THR A 67 -12.12 0.90 4.19
C THR A 67 -10.65 1.28 4.35
N ALA A 68 -10.38 2.54 4.71
CA ALA A 68 -9.01 2.98 4.93
C ALA A 68 -8.38 2.21 6.11
N ASP A 69 -9.13 1.98 7.18
CA ASP A 69 -8.72 1.13 8.30
C ASP A 69 -8.36 -0.29 7.86
N ASP A 70 -9.24 -0.94 7.10
CA ASP A 70 -9.02 -2.30 6.62
C ASP A 70 -7.73 -2.40 5.79
N LEU A 71 -7.54 -1.49 4.83
CA LEU A 71 -6.33 -1.42 4.03
C LEU A 71 -5.08 -1.21 4.90
N ILE A 72 -5.14 -0.33 5.90
CA ILE A 72 -4.00 -0.05 6.79
C ILE A 72 -3.62 -1.30 7.59
N TYR A 73 -4.56 -1.96 8.26
CA TYR A 73 -4.23 -3.07 9.15
C TYR A 73 -3.91 -4.36 8.40
N ASN A 74 -4.61 -4.65 7.30
CA ASN A 74 -4.53 -5.94 6.62
C ASN A 74 -3.59 -5.92 5.41
N HIS A 75 -3.42 -4.75 4.75
CA HIS A 75 -2.69 -4.64 3.49
C HIS A 75 -1.48 -3.69 3.55
N THR A 76 -1.04 -3.23 4.72
CA THR A 76 0.21 -2.45 4.85
C THR A 76 1.11 -2.97 5.97
N LEU A 77 2.33 -2.43 6.06
CA LEU A 77 3.26 -2.74 7.15
C LEU A 77 3.01 -1.90 8.42
N TYR A 78 1.91 -1.15 8.48
CA TYR A 78 1.55 -0.36 9.66
C TYR A 78 1.62 -1.15 10.98
N PRO A 79 1.06 -2.37 11.11
CA PRO A 79 1.14 -3.13 12.37
C PRO A 79 2.59 -3.43 12.78
N PHE A 80 3.48 -3.68 11.81
CA PHE A 80 4.88 -3.98 12.06
C PHE A 80 5.64 -2.75 12.58
N PHE A 81 5.47 -1.60 11.93
CA PHE A 81 6.15 -0.36 12.31
C PHE A 81 5.60 0.27 13.59
N THR A 82 4.37 -0.05 13.97
CA THR A 82 3.71 0.55 15.15
C THR A 82 3.63 -0.37 16.37
N ALA A 83 3.99 -1.65 16.24
CA ALA A 83 3.90 -2.65 17.33
C ALA A 83 4.57 -2.21 18.63
N PHE A 84 5.66 -1.43 18.54
CA PHE A 84 6.46 -0.97 19.69
C PHE A 84 6.27 0.52 20.00
N LEU A 85 5.36 1.21 19.31
CA LEU A 85 5.08 2.62 19.56
C LEU A 85 4.02 2.77 20.66
N PRO A 86 4.06 3.88 21.44
CA PRO A 86 2.93 4.26 22.28
C PRO A 86 1.65 4.35 21.46
N LYS A 87 0.52 3.91 22.02
CA LYS A 87 -0.79 3.86 21.31
C LYS A 87 -1.16 5.18 20.65
N GLU A 88 -0.96 6.30 21.34
CA GLU A 88 -1.22 7.65 20.81
C GLU A 88 -0.40 7.92 19.54
N ARG A 89 0.87 7.53 19.54
CA ARG A 89 1.76 7.71 18.38
C ARG A 89 1.41 6.77 17.23
N ALA A 90 1.00 5.54 17.54
CA ALA A 90 0.49 4.61 16.53
C ALA A 90 -0.77 5.18 15.86
N GLU A 91 -1.68 5.76 16.63
CA GLU A 91 -2.88 6.40 16.09
C GLU A 91 -2.52 7.66 15.26
N GLU A 92 -1.57 8.50 15.71
CA GLU A 92 -1.08 9.62 14.91
C GLU A 92 -0.53 9.15 13.54
N VAL A 93 0.25 8.07 13.51
CA VAL A 93 0.77 7.50 12.25
C VAL A 93 -0.37 7.07 11.33
N LYS A 94 -1.39 6.39 11.87
CA LYS A 94 -2.57 5.97 11.12
C LYS A 94 -3.33 7.16 10.54
N GLN A 95 -3.57 8.19 11.34
CA GLN A 95 -4.21 9.43 10.88
C GLN A 95 -3.41 10.10 9.76
N LEU A 96 -2.08 10.09 9.86
CA LEU A 96 -1.21 10.59 8.79
C LEU A 96 -1.32 9.76 7.51
N MET A 97 -1.42 8.42 7.59
CA MET A 97 -1.63 7.54 6.44
C MET A 97 -2.99 7.79 5.75
N MET A 98 -4.02 8.16 6.52
CA MET A 98 -5.32 8.52 5.98
C MET A 98 -5.31 9.91 5.29
N SER A 99 -4.46 10.83 5.78
CA SER A 99 -4.36 12.21 5.30
C SER A 99 -3.42 12.40 4.10
N GLU A 100 -3.45 13.58 3.47
CA GLU A 100 -2.49 13.99 2.44
C GLU A 100 -1.06 14.25 2.98
N GLY A 101 -0.88 14.32 4.30
CA GLY A 101 0.35 14.76 4.98
C GLY A 101 1.41 13.69 5.23
N GLY A 102 1.65 12.80 4.27
CA GLY A 102 2.50 11.60 4.45
C GLY A 102 3.97 11.85 4.81
N SER A 103 4.49 13.07 4.60
CA SER A 103 5.90 13.41 4.86
C SER A 103 6.31 13.22 6.33
N LYS A 104 5.36 13.25 7.27
CA LYS A 104 5.63 13.11 8.71
C LYS A 104 5.58 11.65 9.21
N ILE A 105 5.08 10.72 8.40
CA ILE A 105 4.87 9.31 8.79
C ILE A 105 6.18 8.67 9.25
N TYR A 106 7.23 8.77 8.43
CA TYR A 106 8.52 8.13 8.71
C TYR A 106 9.19 8.68 9.98
N GLY A 107 8.99 9.97 10.28
CA GLY A 107 9.47 10.58 11.53
C GLY A 107 8.70 10.09 12.74
N LYS A 108 7.36 10.06 12.66
CA LYS A 108 6.48 9.61 13.75
C LYS A 108 6.59 8.10 14.01
N ALA A 109 6.85 7.32 12.98
CA ALA A 109 7.12 5.89 13.09
C ALA A 109 8.55 5.57 13.58
N GLY A 110 9.40 6.58 13.79
CA GLY A 110 10.78 6.38 14.27
C GLY A 110 11.75 5.84 13.21
N ILE A 111 11.34 5.76 11.94
CA ILE A 111 12.15 5.22 10.85
C ILE A 111 13.36 6.13 10.57
N ILE A 112 13.17 7.45 10.57
CA ILE A 112 14.28 8.41 10.32
C ILE A 112 15.37 8.30 11.39
N GLY A 113 15.01 7.96 12.63
CA GLY A 113 15.95 7.77 13.72
C GLY A 113 16.56 6.36 13.80
N SER A 114 16.13 5.44 12.93
CA SER A 114 16.59 4.06 12.93
C SER A 114 17.98 3.94 12.30
N ARG A 115 18.82 3.07 12.86
CA ARG A 115 20.10 2.65 12.24
C ARG A 115 19.92 1.52 11.24
N ILE A 116 18.73 0.91 11.20
CA ILE A 116 18.42 -0.19 10.29
C ILE A 116 17.92 0.42 8.98
N PRO A 117 18.59 0.15 7.84
CA PRO A 117 18.15 0.67 6.55
C PRO A 117 16.84 0.01 6.12
N LEU A 118 16.00 0.77 5.40
CA LEU A 118 14.83 0.22 4.74
C LEU A 118 15.23 -0.65 3.55
N ASN A 119 14.39 -1.63 3.24
CA ASN A 119 14.58 -2.46 2.05
C ASN A 119 14.39 -1.62 0.78
N GLN A 120 15.44 -1.53 -0.02
CA GLN A 120 15.40 -0.81 -1.30
C GLN A 120 14.76 -1.62 -2.42
N TYR A 121 14.71 -2.94 -2.27
CA TYR A 121 14.24 -3.86 -3.28
C TYR A 121 13.11 -4.70 -2.71
N LEU A 122 12.09 -4.89 -3.54
CA LEU A 122 11.10 -5.94 -3.33
C LEU A 122 11.78 -7.29 -3.53
N ARG A 123 11.59 -8.19 -2.57
CA ARG A 123 12.09 -9.56 -2.62
C ARG A 123 10.91 -10.49 -2.84
N PHE A 124 11.17 -11.60 -3.53
CA PHE A 124 10.19 -12.65 -3.74
C PHE A 124 10.89 -14.00 -3.77
N CYS A 125 10.16 -15.07 -3.46
CA CYS A 125 10.65 -16.43 -3.59
C CYS A 125 10.31 -16.96 -5.00
N PRO A 126 11.30 -17.43 -5.79
CA PRO A 126 11.03 -17.96 -7.13
C PRO A 126 10.07 -19.16 -7.13
N LYS A 127 10.13 -20.01 -6.10
CA LYS A 127 9.22 -21.16 -5.97
C LYS A 127 7.77 -20.72 -5.72
N CYS A 128 7.57 -19.80 -4.77
CA CYS A 128 6.24 -19.24 -4.48
C CYS A 128 5.67 -18.53 -5.71
N PHE A 129 6.51 -17.79 -6.44
CA PHE A 129 6.12 -17.15 -7.69
C PHE A 129 5.65 -18.15 -8.75
N GLU A 130 6.36 -19.27 -8.94
CA GLU A 130 5.93 -20.33 -9.86
C GLU A 130 4.60 -20.99 -9.43
N GLU A 131 4.40 -21.17 -8.12
CA GLU A 131 3.16 -21.72 -7.55
C GLU A 131 1.98 -20.75 -7.74
N GLU A 132 2.18 -19.47 -7.45
CA GLU A 132 1.20 -18.40 -7.66
C GLU A 132 0.87 -18.21 -9.13
N GLN A 133 1.85 -18.28 -10.04
CA GLN A 133 1.59 -18.25 -11.46
C GLN A 133 0.69 -19.40 -11.92
N LYS A 134 0.88 -20.60 -11.37
CA LYS A 134 0.00 -21.75 -11.68
C LYS A 134 -1.40 -21.60 -11.08
N LEU A 135 -1.50 -21.02 -9.89
CA LEU A 135 -2.76 -20.91 -9.15
C LEU A 135 -3.62 -19.71 -9.55
N TYR A 136 -2.98 -18.54 -9.72
CA TYR A 136 -3.63 -17.25 -9.93
C TYR A 136 -3.34 -16.65 -11.32
N GLY A 137 -2.37 -17.19 -12.07
CA GLY A 137 -1.96 -16.68 -13.39
C GLY A 137 -0.98 -15.51 -13.33
N GLU A 138 -0.70 -14.97 -12.14
CA GLU A 138 0.24 -13.89 -11.89
C GLU A 138 0.79 -14.02 -10.46
N GLY A 139 2.00 -13.50 -10.24
CA GLY A 139 2.57 -13.42 -8.89
C GLY A 139 2.20 -12.12 -8.20
N TYR A 140 2.28 -12.12 -6.87
CA TYR A 140 2.05 -10.92 -6.07
C TYR A 140 3.06 -10.81 -4.93
N TRP A 141 3.20 -9.61 -4.37
CA TRP A 141 4.02 -9.44 -3.17
C TRP A 141 3.20 -9.69 -1.92
N HIS A 142 3.63 -10.68 -1.17
CA HIS A 142 3.18 -10.91 0.20
C HIS A 142 3.63 -9.79 1.10
N ARG A 143 2.88 -9.58 2.17
CA ARG A 143 3.17 -8.60 3.20
C ARG A 143 4.32 -9.07 4.11
N LEU A 144 4.42 -10.38 4.39
CA LEU A 144 5.42 -10.98 5.28
C LEU A 144 6.19 -12.14 4.64
#